data_AF-A0A971P3F0-F1
#
_entry.id   AF-A0A971P3F0-F1
#
_cell.length_a   1.000
_cell.length_b   1.000
_cell.length_c   1.000
_cell.angle_alpha   90.00
_cell.angle_beta   90.00
_cell.angle_gamma   90.00
#
_symmetry.space_group_name_H-M   'P 1'
#
loop_
_entity.id
_entity.type
_entity.pdbx_description
1 polymer ?
#
loop_
_entity_poly.entity_id
_entity_poly.type
_entity_poly.pdbx_seq_one_letter_code
_entity_poly.pdbx_strand_id
1 'polypeptide(L)'
;MPPLVMESQTLNLIAAITLQSPDGIAAAQRVPTLEIVAYTGGFMTVPGWGPLCIDLKGLEAGQVAVLADHDAKQSGVVGHGTASVEGGRLVVRGQMSADSEAARSVLAAARNGFPWQASVGLEVMESKPLRPRQTLDLNGRHLTVPDSGAVLVSRGKLREVSITALGCDDATVVNISAMQHQGDKCMEKTVETPDTQTADTQTELKRVATIRNLCGDRFPDIQAKALADGWDENRTELEILRASRPLPPSVYVRAHAPNSSVLEAALLLRMGKSGLGEKVLGPMAMEQADRMGVTNLIDVCRAALYADGSFGIVRSCAATDGENNCCGKVPSSGPAAIPSTTIWSGKLMRARGQERPAIPPGLRGRGSSGSPLLIG
;
A
#
# COMPACT_ATOMS: atom_id res chain seq x y z
N MET A 1 21.02 28.45 -53.02
CA MET A 1 20.05 27.59 -52.31
C MET A 1 20.17 27.89 -50.81
N PRO A 2 19.17 28.48 -50.16
CA PRO A 2 19.15 28.56 -48.70
C PRO A 2 18.76 27.19 -48.11
N PRO A 3 19.19 26.86 -46.88
CA PRO A 3 18.85 25.57 -46.26
C PRO A 3 17.39 25.58 -45.80
N LEU A 4 16.67 24.50 -46.13
CA LEU A 4 15.32 24.23 -45.66
C LEU A 4 15.38 23.88 -44.17
N VAL A 5 14.87 24.78 -43.32
CA VAL A 5 14.59 24.51 -41.91
C VAL A 5 13.31 23.68 -41.86
N MET A 6 13.41 22.44 -41.42
CA MET A 6 12.24 21.59 -41.17
C MET A 6 11.71 21.88 -39.76
N GLU A 7 10.62 22.64 -39.70
CA GLU A 7 9.83 22.84 -38.49
C GLU A 7 9.14 21.53 -38.09
N SER A 8 9.43 21.05 -36.88
CA SER A 8 8.78 19.88 -36.29
C SER A 8 7.37 20.28 -35.86
N GLN A 9 6.37 19.88 -36.64
CA GLN A 9 4.96 20.10 -36.31
C GLN A 9 4.51 19.08 -35.26
N THR A 10 4.52 19.48 -34.00
CA THR A 10 3.84 18.75 -32.92
C THR A 10 2.33 18.95 -33.03
N LEU A 11 1.61 17.88 -33.37
CA LEU A 11 0.15 17.82 -33.35
C LEU A 11 -0.36 17.83 -31.91
N ASN A 12 -0.79 19.01 -31.43
CA ASN A 12 -1.54 19.14 -30.17
C ASN A 12 -3.03 18.87 -30.44
N LEU A 13 -3.48 17.62 -30.29
CA LEU A 13 -4.92 17.32 -30.22
C LEU A 13 -5.44 17.65 -28.81
N ILE A 14 -5.83 18.91 -28.60
CA ILE A 14 -6.72 19.29 -27.50
C ILE A 14 -8.14 19.28 -28.07
N ALA A 15 -8.86 18.17 -27.92
CA ALA A 15 -10.28 18.13 -28.22
C ALA A 15 -11.04 18.74 -27.03
N ALA A 16 -11.43 20.00 -27.14
CA ALA A 16 -12.45 20.57 -26.27
C ALA A 16 -13.80 19.94 -26.63
N ILE A 17 -14.26 18.98 -25.83
CA ILE A 17 -15.65 18.51 -25.90
C ILE A 17 -16.52 19.62 -25.29
N THR A 18 -17.15 20.42 -26.17
CA THR A 18 -18.20 21.36 -25.77
C THR A 18 -19.54 20.63 -25.81
N LEU A 19 -20.03 20.17 -24.67
CA LEU A 19 -21.41 19.73 -24.53
C LEU A 19 -22.30 20.98 -24.42
N GLN A 20 -23.05 21.31 -25.47
CA GLN A 20 -24.12 22.30 -25.40
C GLN A 20 -25.36 21.63 -24.80
N SER A 21 -25.81 22.11 -23.64
CA SER A 21 -27.08 21.72 -23.05
C SER A 21 -28.25 22.33 -23.85
N PRO A 22 -29.32 21.58 -24.18
CA PRO A 22 -30.54 22.17 -24.72
C PRO A 22 -31.24 23.00 -23.62
N ASP A 23 -31.84 24.10 -24.04
CA ASP A 23 -32.46 25.13 -23.21
C ASP A 23 -33.34 24.59 -22.07
N GLY A 24 -33.00 25.00 -20.84
CA GLY A 24 -33.76 24.73 -19.64
C GLY A 24 -32.90 25.02 -18.42
N ILE A 25 -33.25 26.04 -17.63
CA ILE A 25 -32.55 26.40 -16.39
C ILE A 25 -32.80 25.28 -15.37
N ALA A 26 -32.03 24.20 -15.46
CA ALA A 26 -31.81 23.30 -14.35
C ALA A 26 -30.98 24.07 -13.33
N ALA A 27 -31.47 24.20 -12.09
CA ALA A 27 -30.69 24.72 -10.99
C ALA A 27 -29.34 23.98 -10.99
N ALA A 28 -28.25 24.69 -11.29
CA ALA A 28 -26.92 24.09 -11.38
C ALA A 28 -26.64 23.39 -10.06
N GLN A 29 -26.62 22.05 -10.09
CA GLN A 29 -26.37 21.23 -8.93
C GLN A 29 -24.98 21.61 -8.43
N ARG A 30 -24.91 22.33 -7.30
CA ARG A 30 -23.65 22.86 -6.78
C ARG A 30 -22.78 21.70 -6.32
N VAL A 31 -21.72 21.43 -7.07
CA VAL A 31 -20.77 20.36 -6.82
C VAL A 31 -19.94 20.68 -5.56
N PRO A 32 -19.65 19.71 -4.66
CA PRO A 32 -18.78 19.93 -3.52
C PRO A 32 -17.41 20.48 -3.92
N THR A 33 -16.88 21.39 -3.11
CA THR A 33 -15.56 22.00 -3.34
C THR A 33 -14.50 21.31 -2.50
N LEU A 34 -13.28 21.29 -3.03
CA LEU A 34 -12.10 20.66 -2.45
C LEU A 34 -11.02 21.71 -2.17
N GLU A 35 -10.44 21.66 -0.98
CA GLU A 35 -9.18 22.32 -0.65
C GLU A 35 -8.24 21.30 -0.02
N ILE A 36 -7.12 21.03 -0.65
CA ILE A 36 -6.19 19.97 -0.28
C ILE A 36 -4.82 20.58 -0.05
N VAL A 37 -4.24 20.37 1.13
CA VAL A 37 -2.79 20.54 1.35
C VAL A 37 -2.15 19.22 0.91
N ALA A 38 -1.72 19.17 -0.35
CA ALA A 38 -1.25 17.94 -0.99
C ALA A 38 0.20 17.58 -0.63
N TYR A 39 1.00 18.58 -0.26
CA TYR A 39 2.35 18.38 0.24
C TYR A 39 2.79 19.56 1.10
N THR A 40 3.39 19.29 2.26
CA THR A 40 3.73 20.31 3.26
C THR A 40 5.12 20.93 3.06
N GLY A 41 5.88 20.48 2.06
CA GLY A 41 7.20 21.03 1.74
C GLY A 41 8.36 20.43 2.53
N GLY A 42 8.12 19.39 3.35
CA GLY A 42 9.12 18.72 4.18
C GLY A 42 9.63 17.39 3.63
N PHE A 43 10.43 16.66 4.40
CA PHE A 43 10.76 15.27 4.05
C PHE A 43 9.54 14.37 4.29
N MET A 44 9.27 13.49 3.35
CA MET A 44 8.27 12.43 3.43
C MET A 44 8.92 11.08 3.11
N THR A 45 8.30 9.97 3.51
CA THR A 45 8.83 8.64 3.21
C THR A 45 7.99 8.02 2.10
N VAL A 46 8.63 7.76 0.96
CA VAL A 46 7.94 7.21 -0.22
C VAL A 46 8.37 5.75 -0.43
N PRO A 47 7.43 4.81 -0.56
CA PRO A 47 7.75 3.41 -0.86
C PRO A 47 8.66 3.28 -2.09
N GLY A 48 9.75 2.51 -1.95
CA GLY A 48 10.75 2.31 -3.01
C GLY A 48 11.80 3.44 -3.15
N TRP A 49 11.56 4.63 -2.60
CA TRP A 49 12.51 5.76 -2.63
C TRP A 49 13.13 6.07 -1.26
N GLY A 50 12.43 5.72 -0.17
CA GLY A 50 12.81 6.13 1.17
C GLY A 50 12.51 7.61 1.41
N PRO A 51 13.30 8.30 2.26
CA PRO A 51 13.10 9.73 2.51
C PRO A 51 13.30 10.56 1.25
N LEU A 52 12.30 11.39 0.95
CA LEU A 52 12.24 12.20 -0.26
C LEU A 52 11.71 13.59 0.06
N CYS A 53 12.23 14.59 -0.64
CA CYS A 53 11.73 15.96 -0.61
C CYS A 53 11.60 16.48 -2.05
N ILE A 54 10.56 17.28 -2.30
CA ILE A 54 10.31 17.89 -3.61
C ILE A 54 10.64 19.37 -3.51
N ASP A 55 11.49 19.88 -4.39
CA ASP A 55 11.68 21.32 -4.55
C ASP A 55 10.49 21.92 -5.30
N LEU A 56 9.64 22.65 -4.59
CA LEU A 56 8.45 23.26 -5.16
C LEU A 56 8.78 24.35 -6.21
N LYS A 57 10.00 24.89 -6.23
CA LYS A 57 10.41 25.85 -7.27
C LYS A 57 10.59 25.20 -8.63
N GLY A 58 10.97 23.92 -8.66
CA GLY A 58 11.16 23.15 -9.90
C GLY A 58 9.96 22.28 -10.25
N LEU A 59 8.85 22.41 -9.53
CA LEU A 59 7.63 21.66 -9.77
C LEU A 59 6.76 22.36 -10.82
N GLU A 60 6.49 21.68 -11.93
CA GLU A 60 5.47 22.08 -12.89
C GLU A 60 4.09 21.71 -12.34
N ALA A 61 3.46 22.68 -11.66
CA ALA A 61 2.09 22.58 -11.15
C ALA A 61 1.08 23.21 -12.13
N GLY A 62 -0.19 22.80 -12.03
CA GLY A 62 -1.26 23.29 -12.90
C GLY A 62 -2.59 22.60 -12.61
N GLN A 63 -3.44 22.47 -13.63
CA GLN A 63 -4.66 21.67 -13.51
C GLN A 63 -4.32 20.18 -13.35
N VAL A 64 -4.94 19.53 -12.37
CA VAL A 64 -4.72 18.13 -12.03
C VAL A 64 -6.04 17.41 -11.77
N ALA A 65 -6.05 16.11 -12.09
CA ALA A 65 -7.10 15.22 -11.64
C ALA A 65 -6.95 14.95 -10.14
N VAL A 66 -8.08 14.84 -9.44
CA VAL A 66 -8.14 14.34 -8.07
C VAL A 66 -8.67 12.92 -8.10
N LEU A 67 -7.89 11.97 -7.58
CA LEU A 67 -8.19 10.54 -7.59
C LEU A 67 -8.43 10.03 -6.15
N ALA A 68 -8.98 8.83 -6.03
CA ALA A 68 -8.95 8.05 -4.79
C ALA A 68 -7.88 6.97 -4.92
N ASP A 69 -7.00 6.87 -3.91
CA ASP A 69 -6.00 5.80 -3.79
C ASP A 69 -5.16 5.54 -5.08
N HIS A 70 -4.80 6.61 -5.81
CA HIS A 70 -4.06 6.54 -7.08
C HIS A 70 -4.74 5.74 -8.20
N ASP A 71 -6.04 5.43 -8.09
CA ASP A 71 -6.76 4.72 -9.14
C ASP A 71 -7.12 5.66 -10.29
N ALA A 72 -6.32 5.61 -11.34
CA ALA A 72 -6.52 6.39 -12.57
C ALA A 72 -7.65 5.84 -13.47
N LYS A 73 -8.36 4.77 -13.08
CA LYS A 73 -9.58 4.35 -13.78
C LYS A 73 -10.70 5.37 -13.55
N GLN A 74 -11.67 5.41 -14.46
CA GLN A 74 -12.84 6.30 -14.33
C GLN A 74 -13.59 6.12 -12.99
N SER A 75 -13.58 4.90 -12.44
CA SER A 75 -14.16 4.58 -11.12
C SER A 75 -13.45 5.24 -9.94
N GLY A 76 -12.15 5.51 -10.06
CA GLY A 76 -11.31 6.13 -9.02
C GLY A 76 -11.23 7.65 -9.12
N VAL A 77 -11.76 8.25 -10.18
CA VAL A 77 -11.75 9.72 -10.34
C VAL A 77 -12.71 10.36 -9.35
N VAL A 78 -12.23 11.30 -8.55
CA VAL A 78 -13.03 12.08 -7.59
C VAL A 78 -13.41 13.44 -8.18
N GLY A 79 -12.51 14.06 -8.93
CA GLY A 79 -12.75 15.37 -9.51
C GLY A 79 -11.52 15.98 -10.14
N HIS A 80 -11.43 17.31 -10.10
CA HIS A 80 -10.29 18.05 -10.62
C HIS A 80 -10.06 19.32 -9.80
N GLY A 81 -8.85 19.85 -9.90
CA GLY A 81 -8.48 21.10 -9.26
C GLY A 81 -7.27 21.75 -9.91
N THR A 82 -6.90 22.91 -9.39
CA THR A 82 -5.69 23.62 -9.78
C THR A 82 -4.72 23.58 -8.61
N ALA A 83 -3.53 23.05 -8.86
CA ALA A 83 -2.43 23.01 -7.93
C ALA A 83 -1.63 24.32 -7.98
N SER A 84 -1.28 24.84 -6.81
CA SER A 84 -0.48 26.06 -6.66
C SER A 84 0.41 25.95 -5.43
N VAL A 85 1.51 26.71 -5.42
CA VAL A 85 2.44 26.75 -4.30
C VAL A 85 2.12 27.94 -3.41
N GLU A 86 1.71 27.67 -2.18
CA GLU A 86 1.33 28.68 -1.18
C GLU A 86 2.13 28.48 0.10
N GLY A 87 2.95 29.47 0.49
CA GLY A 87 3.70 29.44 1.76
C GLY A 87 4.59 28.20 1.93
N GLY A 88 5.24 27.74 0.86
CA GLY A 88 6.10 26.55 0.90
C GLY A 88 5.37 25.21 0.86
N ARG A 89 4.07 25.22 0.58
CA ARG A 89 3.22 24.02 0.49
C ARG A 89 2.58 23.92 -0.88
N LEU A 90 2.29 22.70 -1.32
CA LEU A 90 1.48 22.46 -2.50
C LEU A 90 0.01 22.38 -2.08
N VAL A 91 -0.80 23.30 -2.59
CA VAL A 91 -2.23 23.39 -2.30
C VAL A 91 -3.02 23.16 -3.59
N VAL A 92 -4.03 22.31 -3.54
CA VAL A 92 -4.96 22.07 -4.65
C VAL A 92 -6.34 22.58 -4.26
N ARG A 93 -6.91 23.45 -5.09
CA ARG A 93 -8.29 23.94 -4.94
C ARG A 93 -9.10 23.48 -6.14
N GLY A 94 -10.27 22.91 -5.90
CA GLY A 94 -11.03 22.24 -6.96
C GLY A 94 -12.45 21.86 -6.58
N GLN A 95 -13.01 20.92 -7.33
CA GLN A 95 -14.37 20.41 -7.17
C GLN A 95 -14.40 18.89 -7.30
N MET A 96 -15.29 18.24 -6.55
CA MET A 96 -15.62 16.82 -6.69
C MET A 96 -16.52 16.60 -7.92
N SER A 97 -16.00 16.90 -9.11
CA SER A 97 -16.78 16.94 -10.36
C SER A 97 -17.15 15.57 -10.94
N ALA A 98 -16.70 14.48 -10.32
CA ALA A 98 -17.01 13.13 -10.79
C ALA A 98 -18.12 12.51 -9.94
N ASP A 99 -19.03 11.79 -10.60
CA ASP A 99 -20.09 11.00 -9.96
C ASP A 99 -19.71 9.51 -9.90
N SER A 100 -18.46 9.24 -9.51
CA SER A 100 -17.92 7.89 -9.36
C SER A 100 -18.30 7.27 -8.01
N GLU A 101 -18.21 5.95 -7.88
CA GLU A 101 -18.39 5.28 -6.59
C GLU A 101 -17.36 5.79 -5.56
N ALA A 102 -16.10 5.97 -5.98
CA ALA A 102 -15.05 6.50 -5.13
C ALA A 102 -15.37 7.92 -4.63
N ALA A 103 -15.83 8.83 -5.49
CA ALA A 103 -16.21 10.18 -5.10
C ALA A 103 -17.31 10.20 -4.03
N ARG A 104 -18.34 9.36 -4.19
CA ARG A 104 -19.43 9.22 -3.21
C ARG A 104 -18.93 8.63 -1.89
N SER A 105 -18.07 7.62 -1.93
CA SER A 105 -17.48 6.99 -0.75
C SER A 105 -16.61 7.99 0.05
N VAL A 106 -15.72 8.72 -0.63
CA VAL A 106 -14.87 9.76 -0.03
C VAL A 106 -15.74 10.83 0.63
N LEU A 107 -16.78 11.31 -0.05
CA LEU A 107 -17.69 12.32 0.49
C LEU A 107 -18.48 11.79 1.71
N ALA A 108 -18.96 10.55 1.66
CA ALA A 108 -19.69 9.93 2.75
C ALA A 108 -18.81 9.79 4.01
N ALA A 109 -17.58 9.30 3.87
CA ALA A 109 -16.64 9.19 4.98
C ALA A 109 -16.23 10.57 5.52
N ALA A 110 -16.04 11.57 4.64
CA ALA A 110 -15.73 12.93 5.07
C ALA A 110 -16.88 13.55 5.90
N ARG A 111 -18.14 13.29 5.54
CA ARG A 111 -19.32 13.70 6.34
C ARG A 111 -19.34 13.06 7.73
N ASN A 112 -18.79 11.86 7.86
CA ASN A 112 -18.64 11.17 9.14
C ASN A 112 -17.38 11.63 9.91
N GLY A 113 -16.65 12.63 9.41
CA GLY A 113 -15.46 13.17 10.06
C GLY A 113 -14.19 12.36 9.82
N PHE A 114 -14.13 11.52 8.79
CA PHE A 114 -12.91 10.78 8.46
C PHE A 114 -11.78 11.76 8.07
N PRO A 115 -10.58 11.67 8.71
CA PRO A 115 -9.49 12.60 8.49
C PRO A 115 -8.68 12.22 7.24
N TRP A 116 -9.25 12.50 6.07
CA TRP A 116 -8.60 12.21 4.79
C TRP A 116 -7.26 12.94 4.63
N GLN A 117 -6.25 12.19 4.18
CA GLN A 117 -4.94 12.67 3.80
C GLN A 117 -4.83 12.77 2.28
N ALA A 118 -3.70 13.29 1.81
CA ALA A 118 -3.43 13.39 0.38
C ALA A 118 -2.04 12.86 0.03
N SER A 119 -1.93 12.37 -1.19
CA SER A 119 -0.66 12.02 -1.83
C SER A 119 -0.58 12.67 -3.21
N VAL A 120 0.62 12.78 -3.75
CA VAL A 120 0.91 13.47 -5.01
C VAL A 120 1.52 12.50 -6.01
N GLY A 121 0.91 12.33 -7.17
CA GLY A 121 1.53 11.60 -8.28
C GLY A 121 2.42 12.53 -9.08
N LEU A 122 3.74 12.26 -9.08
CA LEU A 122 4.73 13.12 -9.73
C LEU A 122 5.54 12.37 -10.80
N GLU A 123 5.69 12.98 -11.97
CA GLU A 123 6.70 12.57 -12.94
C GLU A 123 8.03 13.23 -12.61
N VAL A 124 9.00 12.43 -12.14
CA VAL A 124 10.34 12.92 -11.76
C VAL A 124 11.19 13.14 -13.01
N MET A 125 11.63 14.38 -13.22
CA MET A 125 12.50 14.74 -14.35
C MET A 125 13.96 14.83 -13.93
N GLU A 126 14.22 15.39 -12.75
CA GLU A 126 15.55 15.52 -12.18
C GLU A 126 15.51 15.26 -10.68
N SER A 127 16.43 14.44 -10.20
CA SER A 127 16.62 14.17 -8.78
C SER A 127 18.09 14.02 -8.44
N LYS A 128 18.44 14.30 -7.18
CA LYS A 128 19.78 14.13 -6.66
C LYS A 128 19.76 13.53 -5.25
N PRO A 129 20.72 12.66 -4.90
CA PRO A 129 20.88 12.19 -3.54
C PRO A 129 21.39 13.32 -2.64
N LEU A 130 20.86 13.38 -1.42
CA LEU A 130 21.29 14.26 -0.34
C LEU A 130 22.07 13.45 0.70
N ARG A 131 23.12 14.05 1.25
CA ARG A 131 23.97 13.38 2.23
C ARG A 131 23.30 13.39 3.61
N PRO A 132 23.42 12.31 4.41
CA PRO A 132 22.95 12.31 5.79
C PRO A 132 23.41 13.53 6.58
N ARG A 133 22.53 14.07 7.44
CA ARG A 133 22.81 15.21 8.33
C ARG A 133 23.17 16.53 7.63
N GLN A 134 23.05 16.60 6.31
CA GLN A 134 23.16 17.86 5.60
C GLN A 134 21.97 18.77 5.96
N THR A 135 22.22 20.06 6.13
CA THR A 135 21.17 21.08 6.28
C THR A 135 20.91 21.77 4.94
N LEU A 136 19.65 22.06 4.64
CA LEU A 136 19.22 22.74 3.41
C LEU A 136 18.03 23.67 3.64
N ASP A 137 17.97 24.74 2.85
CA ASP A 137 16.89 25.73 2.88
C ASP A 137 16.03 25.49 1.64
N LEU A 138 14.88 24.89 1.85
CA LEU A 138 14.02 24.45 0.75
C LEU A 138 12.55 24.68 1.11
N ASN A 139 11.75 25.08 0.13
CA ASN A 139 10.32 25.37 0.32
C ASN A 139 10.04 26.38 1.46
N GLY A 140 10.97 27.29 1.75
CA GLY A 140 10.85 28.23 2.87
C GLY A 140 11.06 27.63 4.26
N ARG A 141 11.65 26.42 4.35
CA ARG A 141 11.92 25.70 5.59
C ARG A 141 13.43 25.37 5.69
N HIS A 142 13.97 25.44 6.91
CA HIS A 142 15.27 24.85 7.22
C HIS A 142 15.09 23.36 7.51
N LEU A 143 15.57 22.49 6.63
CA LEU A 143 15.41 21.05 6.72
C LEU A 143 16.76 20.38 7.02
N THR A 144 16.74 19.33 7.83
CA THR A 144 17.91 18.47 8.10
C THR A 144 17.66 17.11 7.47
N VAL A 145 18.60 16.64 6.64
CA VAL A 145 18.50 15.33 5.97
C VAL A 145 18.56 14.21 7.01
N PRO A 146 17.65 13.22 6.95
CA PRO A 146 17.68 12.04 7.82
C PRO A 146 19.01 11.29 7.79
N ASP A 147 19.30 10.53 8.84
CA ASP A 147 20.55 9.75 8.96
C ASP A 147 20.70 8.68 7.87
N SER A 148 19.60 8.22 7.28
CA SER A 148 19.59 7.31 6.13
C SER A 148 19.99 7.98 4.79
N GLY A 149 20.13 9.30 4.76
CA GLY A 149 20.14 10.09 3.54
C GLY A 149 18.72 10.31 3.00
N ALA A 150 18.62 11.08 1.91
CA ALA A 150 17.36 11.36 1.25
C ALA A 150 17.56 11.62 -0.25
N VAL A 151 16.46 11.66 -1.00
CA VAL A 151 16.43 12.12 -2.39
C VAL A 151 15.77 13.49 -2.45
N LEU A 152 16.40 14.42 -3.16
CA LEU A 152 15.78 15.69 -3.56
C LEU A 152 15.34 15.60 -5.01
N VAL A 153 14.04 15.73 -5.26
CA VAL A 153 13.51 15.95 -6.61
C VAL A 153 13.60 17.44 -6.90
N SER A 154 14.55 17.83 -7.77
CA SER A 154 14.77 19.24 -8.13
C SER A 154 13.88 19.72 -9.27
N ARG A 155 13.44 18.81 -10.15
CA ARG A 155 12.46 19.09 -11.21
C ARG A 155 11.50 17.93 -11.38
N GLY A 156 10.21 18.26 -11.52
CA GLY A 156 9.18 17.27 -11.80
C GLY A 156 7.89 17.91 -12.28
N LYS A 157 6.99 17.10 -12.79
CA LYS A 157 5.66 17.51 -13.25
C LYS A 157 4.57 16.82 -12.46
N LEU A 158 3.68 17.60 -11.86
CA LEU A 158 2.54 17.05 -11.14
C LEU A 158 1.57 16.39 -12.12
N ARG A 159 1.21 15.12 -11.86
CA ARG A 159 0.34 14.32 -12.71
C ARG A 159 -1.06 14.20 -12.14
N GLU A 160 -1.14 13.99 -10.83
CA GLU A 160 -2.39 13.84 -10.09
C GLU A 160 -2.19 14.15 -8.61
N VAL A 161 -3.31 14.36 -7.91
CA VAL A 161 -3.35 14.34 -6.44
C VAL A 161 -4.41 13.34 -6.01
N SER A 162 -4.06 12.46 -5.08
CA SER A 162 -4.94 11.40 -4.60
C SER A 162 -5.37 11.68 -3.18
N ILE A 163 -6.65 11.47 -2.91
CA ILE A 163 -7.20 11.39 -1.55
C ILE A 163 -6.96 9.98 -1.06
N THR A 164 -6.28 9.84 0.07
CA THR A 164 -5.87 8.55 0.65
C THR A 164 -6.13 8.53 2.14
N ALA A 165 -6.28 7.33 2.71
CA ALA A 165 -6.39 7.18 4.16
C ALA A 165 -5.06 7.49 4.87
N LEU A 166 -3.94 7.20 4.19
CA LEU A 166 -2.57 7.42 4.67
C LEU A 166 -1.77 8.04 3.52
N GLY A 167 -1.22 9.23 3.71
CA GLY A 167 -0.31 9.87 2.79
C GLY A 167 1.15 9.58 3.15
N CYS A 168 2.05 9.72 2.18
CA CYS A 168 3.50 9.71 2.44
C CYS A 168 3.93 10.90 3.31
N ASP A 169 3.20 12.01 3.23
CA ASP A 169 3.32 13.20 4.08
C ASP A 169 2.15 13.20 5.09
N ASP A 170 2.49 13.01 6.37
CA ASP A 170 1.55 12.81 7.47
C ASP A 170 0.81 14.08 7.90
N ALA A 171 1.26 15.24 7.43
CA ALA A 171 0.68 16.54 7.73
C ALA A 171 -0.20 17.09 6.58
N THR A 172 -0.56 16.25 5.62
CA THR A 172 -1.53 16.57 4.56
C THR A 172 -2.96 16.57 5.09
N VAL A 173 -3.81 17.41 4.50
CA VAL A 173 -5.21 17.57 4.92
C VAL A 173 -6.09 17.78 3.70
N VAL A 174 -7.23 17.09 3.66
CA VAL A 174 -8.28 17.25 2.65
C VAL A 174 -9.52 17.87 3.29
N ASN A 175 -9.87 19.08 2.87
CA ASN A 175 -11.09 19.77 3.28
C ASN A 175 -12.14 19.67 2.16
N ILE A 176 -13.30 19.11 2.48
CA ILE A 176 -14.43 18.98 1.55
C ILE A 176 -15.58 19.84 2.06
N SER A 177 -15.93 20.87 1.28
CA SER A 177 -17.04 21.76 1.59
C SER A 177 -18.22 21.45 0.68
N ALA A 178 -19.29 20.90 1.27
CA ALA A 178 -20.58 20.72 0.61
C ALA A 178 -21.53 21.85 1.05
N MET A 179 -22.08 22.63 0.10
CA MET A 179 -23.18 23.54 0.42
C MET A 179 -24.47 22.72 0.56
N GLN A 180 -25.13 22.82 1.72
CA GLN A 180 -26.48 22.29 1.89
C GLN A 180 -27.45 23.04 0.97
N HIS A 181 -28.29 22.31 0.23
CA HIS A 181 -29.47 22.87 -0.40
C HIS A 181 -30.43 23.38 0.70
N GLN A 182 -30.62 24.70 0.78
CA GLN A 182 -31.77 25.30 1.44
C GLN A 182 -32.85 25.57 0.38
N GLY A 183 -33.98 24.84 0.47
CA GLY A 183 -35.16 24.91 -0.41
C GLY A 183 -35.30 23.64 -1.26
N ASP A 184 -36.35 22.82 -1.15
CA ASP A 184 -37.77 23.19 -1.20
C ASP A 184 -38.58 22.95 0.08
N LYS A 185 -39.09 24.02 0.68
CA LYS A 185 -40.35 24.00 1.45
C LYS A 185 -41.37 24.82 0.67
N CYS A 186 -42.33 24.14 0.04
CA CYS A 186 -43.60 24.76 -0.31
C CYS A 186 -44.67 23.68 -0.51
N MET A 187 -45.43 23.38 0.55
CA MET A 187 -46.88 23.50 0.51
C MET A 187 -47.45 23.46 1.93
N GLU A 188 -48.26 24.47 2.19
CA GLU A 188 -49.02 24.76 3.40
C GLU A 188 -49.89 23.58 3.85
N LYS A 189 -49.69 23.16 5.10
CA LYS A 189 -50.81 22.77 5.96
C LYS A 189 -50.54 23.30 7.35
N THR A 190 -51.30 24.32 7.72
CA THR A 190 -51.42 24.87 9.08
C THR A 190 -51.67 23.72 10.07
N VAL A 191 -50.69 23.42 10.93
CA VAL A 191 -50.83 23.18 12.38
C VAL A 191 -49.47 23.42 13.04
N GLU A 192 -49.53 24.21 14.11
CA GLU A 192 -48.59 24.59 15.18
C GLU A 192 -47.28 23.78 15.40
N THR A 193 -46.21 24.52 15.75
CA THR A 193 -44.87 24.07 16.21
C THR A 193 -44.87 23.48 17.63
N PRO A 194 -43.84 22.71 18.10
CA PRO A 194 -42.69 22.12 17.38
C PRO A 194 -42.44 20.62 17.73
N ASP A 195 -42.50 19.70 16.77
CA ASP A 195 -42.02 18.31 16.96
C ASP A 195 -41.29 17.81 15.70
N THR A 196 -39.99 18.07 15.60
CA THR A 196 -39.13 17.50 14.56
C THR A 196 -38.31 16.36 15.16
N GLN A 197 -38.95 15.19 15.39
CA GLN A 197 -38.23 13.98 15.86
C GLN A 197 -39.03 12.66 15.73
N THR A 198 -40.01 12.53 14.82
CA THR A 198 -40.87 11.32 14.75
C THR A 198 -40.65 10.44 13.51
N ALA A 199 -40.20 10.99 12.38
CA ALA A 199 -40.00 10.19 11.15
C ALA A 199 -38.69 9.38 11.17
N ASP A 200 -37.59 10.00 11.62
CA ASP A 200 -36.28 9.33 11.72
C ASP A 200 -36.26 8.30 12.85
N THR A 201 -36.96 8.59 13.96
CA THR A 201 -37.08 7.65 15.08
C THR A 201 -37.92 6.43 14.73
N GLN A 202 -39.02 6.58 13.97
CA GLN A 202 -39.80 5.44 13.50
C GLN A 202 -39.03 4.56 12.51
N THR A 203 -38.18 5.15 11.69
CA THR A 203 -37.34 4.41 10.73
C THR A 203 -36.24 3.65 11.45
N GLU A 204 -35.59 4.29 12.44
CA GLU A 204 -34.56 3.65 13.25
C GLU A 204 -35.13 2.53 14.14
N LEU A 205 -36.31 2.73 14.73
CA LEU A 205 -37.00 1.68 15.49
C LEU A 205 -37.37 0.47 14.62
N LYS A 206 -37.78 0.70 13.37
CA LYS A 206 -38.04 -0.38 12.41
C LYS A 206 -36.76 -1.15 12.07
N ARG A 207 -35.64 -0.46 11.83
CA ARG A 207 -34.34 -1.10 11.56
C ARG A 207 -33.88 -1.96 12.75
N VAL A 208 -33.95 -1.40 13.96
CA VAL A 208 -33.58 -2.12 15.20
C VAL A 208 -34.48 -3.34 15.42
N ALA A 209 -35.78 -3.24 15.14
CA ALA A 209 -36.70 -4.36 15.21
C ALA A 209 -36.37 -5.46 14.18
N THR A 210 -36.04 -5.09 12.94
CA THR A 210 -35.63 -6.03 11.90
C THR A 210 -34.34 -6.77 12.25
N ILE A 211 -33.31 -6.06 12.73
CA ILE A 211 -32.03 -6.67 13.16
C ILE A 211 -32.26 -7.64 14.32
N ARG A 212 -33.09 -7.27 15.30
CA ARG A 212 -33.44 -8.14 16.43
C ARG A 212 -34.16 -9.41 15.98
N ASN A 213 -35.05 -9.31 14.99
CA ASN A 213 -35.76 -10.47 14.44
C ASN A 213 -34.84 -11.40 13.64
N LEU A 214 -33.88 -10.85 12.89
CA LEU A 214 -32.91 -11.64 12.10
C LEU A 214 -31.92 -12.39 12.98
N CYS A 215 -31.37 -11.75 14.02
CA CYS A 215 -30.41 -12.38 14.91
C CYS A 215 -31.07 -13.41 15.86
N GLY A 216 -32.29 -13.14 16.33
CA GLY A 216 -32.99 -13.97 17.31
C GLY A 216 -32.13 -14.27 18.55
N ASP A 217 -32.33 -15.44 19.17
CA ASP A 217 -31.53 -15.87 20.34
C ASP A 217 -30.19 -16.55 19.99
N ARG A 218 -29.87 -16.70 18.69
CA ARG A 218 -28.73 -17.52 18.24
C ARG A 218 -27.41 -16.75 18.16
N PHE A 219 -27.45 -15.44 17.95
CA PHE A 219 -26.25 -14.62 17.73
C PHE A 219 -26.30 -13.28 18.49
N PRO A 220 -26.26 -13.29 19.84
CA PRO A 220 -26.33 -12.06 20.64
C PRO A 220 -25.16 -11.11 20.37
N ASP A 221 -23.97 -11.65 20.09
CA ASP A 221 -22.77 -10.84 19.82
C ASP A 221 -22.84 -10.11 18.47
N ILE A 222 -23.45 -10.73 17.47
CA ILE A 222 -23.66 -10.12 16.14
C ILE A 222 -24.75 -9.05 16.24
N GLN A 223 -25.81 -9.31 17.01
CA GLN A 223 -26.85 -8.31 17.28
C GLN A 223 -26.26 -7.07 17.97
N ALA A 224 -25.45 -7.23 19.01
CA ALA A 224 -24.84 -6.12 19.72
C ALA A 224 -23.96 -5.26 18.79
N LYS A 225 -23.16 -5.90 17.92
CA LYS A 225 -22.32 -5.19 16.93
C LYS A 225 -23.15 -4.50 15.85
N ALA A 226 -24.18 -5.15 15.33
CA ALA A 226 -25.07 -4.57 14.32
C ALA A 226 -25.81 -3.32 14.83
N LEU A 227 -26.16 -3.29 16.13
CA LEU A 227 -26.76 -2.14 16.78
C LEU A 227 -25.75 -1.02 17.06
N ALA A 228 -24.55 -1.35 17.54
CA ALA A 228 -23.50 -0.37 17.84
C ALA A 228 -22.96 0.33 16.60
N ASP A 229 -22.72 -0.43 15.52
CA ASP A 229 -22.10 0.06 14.30
C ASP A 229 -23.13 0.52 13.24
N GLY A 230 -24.42 0.47 13.56
CA GLY A 230 -25.49 0.93 12.68
C GLY A 230 -25.62 0.13 11.38
N TRP A 231 -25.46 -1.20 11.42
CA TRP A 231 -25.50 -2.03 10.21
C TRP A 231 -26.89 -2.06 9.56
N ASP A 232 -26.93 -2.31 8.25
CA ASP A 232 -28.15 -2.58 7.52
C ASP A 232 -28.56 -4.07 7.62
N GLU A 233 -29.78 -4.37 7.18
CA GLU A 233 -30.36 -5.71 7.18
C GLU A 233 -29.48 -6.71 6.43
N ASN A 234 -29.04 -6.34 5.22
CA ASN A 234 -28.23 -7.18 4.35
C ASN A 234 -26.87 -7.55 4.96
N ARG A 235 -26.17 -6.59 5.58
CA ARG A 235 -24.88 -6.84 6.23
C ARG A 235 -25.03 -7.74 7.45
N THR A 236 -26.11 -7.56 8.21
CA THR A 236 -26.41 -8.40 9.38
C THR A 236 -26.67 -9.85 8.96
N GLU A 237 -27.44 -10.08 7.89
CA GLU A 237 -27.64 -11.42 7.32
C GLU A 237 -26.33 -12.08 6.86
N LEU A 238 -25.47 -11.33 6.18
CA LEU A 238 -24.18 -11.85 5.70
C LEU A 238 -23.28 -12.32 6.83
N GLU A 239 -23.25 -11.60 7.95
CA GLU A 239 -22.46 -12.01 9.12
C GLU A 239 -23.06 -13.20 9.86
N ILE A 240 -24.39 -13.29 9.96
CA ILE A 240 -25.07 -14.49 10.46
C ILE A 240 -24.70 -15.70 9.60
N LEU A 241 -24.69 -15.55 8.26
CA LEU A 241 -24.31 -16.61 7.33
C LEU A 241 -22.83 -16.99 7.45
N ARG A 242 -21.93 -16.04 7.73
CA ARG A 242 -20.50 -16.32 7.97
C ARG A 242 -20.30 -17.08 9.27
N ALA A 243 -20.94 -16.66 10.35
CA ALA A 243 -20.87 -17.31 11.65
C ALA A 243 -21.50 -18.72 11.64
N SER A 244 -22.48 -18.96 10.76
CA SER A 244 -23.13 -20.26 10.60
C SER A 244 -22.33 -21.25 9.74
N ARG A 245 -21.18 -20.87 9.16
CA ARG A 245 -20.38 -21.79 8.35
C ARG A 245 -19.70 -22.84 9.23
N PRO A 246 -19.83 -24.15 8.92
CA PRO A 246 -19.10 -25.18 9.64
C PRO A 246 -17.59 -24.97 9.44
N LEU A 247 -16.88 -24.76 10.54
CA LEU A 247 -15.42 -24.65 10.49
C LEU A 247 -14.84 -26.02 10.10
N PRO A 248 -14.01 -26.10 9.04
CA PRO A 248 -13.31 -27.32 8.73
C PRO A 248 -12.39 -27.69 9.91
N PRO A 249 -12.19 -28.99 10.20
CA PRO A 249 -11.30 -29.40 11.27
C PRO A 249 -9.90 -28.82 11.01
N SER A 250 -9.34 -28.14 12.02
CA SER A 250 -7.98 -27.61 11.96
C SER A 250 -6.99 -28.77 11.96
N VAL A 251 -6.49 -29.13 10.78
CA VAL A 251 -5.42 -30.12 10.64
C VAL A 251 -4.07 -29.41 10.82
N TYR A 252 -3.52 -29.50 12.04
CA TYR A 252 -2.16 -29.05 12.31
C TYR A 252 -1.16 -30.11 11.82
N VAL A 253 -0.66 -29.95 10.60
CA VAL A 253 0.49 -30.74 10.14
C VAL A 253 1.75 -30.15 10.79
N ARG A 254 2.34 -30.85 11.76
CA ARG A 254 3.66 -30.49 12.27
C ARG A 254 4.69 -30.70 11.16
N ALA A 255 5.21 -29.62 10.60
CA ALA A 255 6.37 -29.68 9.74
C ALA A 255 7.58 -30.14 10.57
N HIS A 256 8.10 -31.32 10.27
CA HIS A 256 9.34 -31.80 10.86
C HIS A 256 10.50 -31.27 10.04
N ALA A 257 11.57 -30.86 10.71
CA ALA A 257 12.82 -30.50 10.04
C ALA A 257 13.30 -31.69 9.18
N PRO A 258 13.73 -31.46 7.93
CA PRO A 258 14.15 -32.53 7.05
C PRO A 258 15.50 -33.11 7.50
N ASN A 259 15.60 -34.44 7.52
CA ASN A 259 16.86 -35.13 7.83
C ASN A 259 17.81 -35.10 6.62
N SER A 260 19.12 -35.36 6.84
CA SER A 260 20.12 -35.40 5.75
C SER A 260 19.72 -36.32 4.60
N SER A 261 19.17 -37.51 4.90
CA SER A 261 18.72 -38.48 3.89
C SER A 261 17.59 -37.95 3.02
N VAL A 262 16.73 -37.07 3.56
CA VAL A 262 15.61 -36.47 2.85
C VAL A 262 16.09 -35.34 1.93
N LEU A 263 17.13 -34.61 2.34
CA LEU A 263 17.79 -33.60 1.50
C LEU A 263 18.60 -34.24 0.35
N GLU A 264 19.30 -35.35 0.62
CA GLU A 264 19.99 -36.14 -0.39
C GLU A 264 19.01 -36.76 -1.40
N ALA A 265 17.87 -37.27 -0.92
CA ALA A 265 16.79 -37.77 -1.76
C ALA A 265 16.22 -36.66 -2.66
N ALA A 266 16.04 -35.44 -2.15
CA ALA A 266 15.59 -34.29 -2.94
C ALA A 266 16.57 -33.93 -4.07
N LEU A 267 17.88 -34.04 -3.82
CA LEU A 267 18.91 -33.83 -4.85
C LEU A 267 18.86 -34.93 -5.92
N LEU A 268 18.69 -36.20 -5.52
CA LEU A 268 18.60 -37.33 -6.45
C LEU A 268 17.34 -37.29 -7.31
N LEU A 269 16.20 -36.86 -6.74
CA LEU A 269 14.97 -36.59 -7.50
C LEU A 269 15.21 -35.52 -8.57
N ARG A 270 15.89 -34.42 -8.21
CA ARG A 270 16.20 -33.33 -9.15
C ARG A 270 17.16 -33.76 -10.27
N MET A 271 18.08 -34.68 -9.97
CA MET A 271 18.96 -35.28 -10.98
C MET A 271 18.27 -36.35 -11.84
N GLY A 272 16.98 -36.62 -11.61
CA GLY A 272 16.22 -37.65 -12.30
C GLY A 272 16.68 -39.08 -11.97
N LYS A 273 17.33 -39.28 -10.83
CA LYS A 273 17.90 -40.56 -10.37
C LYS A 273 17.06 -41.18 -9.26
N SER A 274 15.73 -41.16 -9.40
CA SER A 274 14.79 -41.70 -8.41
C SER A 274 15.05 -43.18 -8.08
N GLY A 275 15.30 -44.01 -9.09
CA GLY A 275 15.58 -45.44 -8.89
C GLY A 275 16.91 -45.75 -8.19
N LEU A 276 17.85 -44.80 -8.14
CA LEU A 276 19.05 -44.91 -7.29
C LEU A 276 18.73 -44.45 -5.87
N GLY A 277 17.96 -43.36 -5.72
CA GLY A 277 17.50 -42.86 -4.43
C GLY A 277 16.69 -43.89 -3.64
N GLU A 278 15.75 -44.59 -4.27
CA GLU A 278 14.97 -45.65 -3.62
C GLU A 278 15.83 -46.82 -3.13
N LYS A 279 16.89 -47.17 -3.86
CA LYS A 279 17.80 -48.28 -3.50
C LYS A 279 18.77 -47.90 -2.39
N VAL A 280 19.24 -46.64 -2.36
CA VAL A 280 20.30 -46.18 -1.44
C VAL A 280 19.72 -45.56 -0.18
N LEU A 281 18.66 -44.76 -0.29
CA LEU A 281 18.06 -44.00 0.81
C LEU A 281 16.71 -44.57 1.27
N GLY A 282 16.10 -45.45 0.48
CA GLY A 282 14.83 -46.10 0.77
C GLY A 282 13.60 -45.31 0.30
N PRO A 283 12.44 -45.98 0.16
CA PRO A 283 11.23 -45.36 -0.40
C PRO A 283 10.66 -44.26 0.51
N MET A 284 10.79 -44.39 1.83
CA MET A 284 10.27 -43.38 2.77
C MET A 284 10.98 -42.03 2.65
N ALA A 285 12.30 -42.02 2.44
CA ALA A 285 13.07 -40.78 2.26
C ALA A 285 12.71 -40.10 0.93
N MET A 286 12.45 -40.89 -0.12
CA MET A 286 12.04 -40.40 -1.43
C MET A 286 10.63 -39.80 -1.41
N GLU A 287 9.68 -40.44 -0.72
CA GLU A 287 8.32 -39.91 -0.56
C GLU A 287 8.31 -38.63 0.29
N GLN A 288 9.13 -38.58 1.34
CA GLN A 288 9.30 -37.37 2.15
C GLN A 288 9.93 -36.24 1.33
N ALA A 289 10.91 -36.54 0.46
CA ALA A 289 11.53 -35.57 -0.41
C ALA A 289 10.57 -35.01 -1.46
N ASP A 290 9.71 -35.87 -2.03
CA ASP A 290 8.66 -35.45 -2.96
C ASP A 290 7.62 -34.56 -2.27
N ARG A 291 7.21 -34.91 -1.04
CA ARG A 291 6.29 -34.11 -0.22
C ARG A 291 6.86 -32.73 0.15
N MET A 292 8.18 -32.56 0.20
CA MET A 292 8.79 -31.24 0.42
C MET A 292 8.60 -30.29 -0.78
N GLY A 293 8.29 -30.79 -1.98
CA GLY A 293 7.97 -29.96 -3.14
C GLY A 293 9.11 -29.05 -3.60
N VAL A 294 10.37 -29.48 -3.41
CA VAL A 294 11.56 -28.68 -3.71
C VAL A 294 11.77 -28.58 -5.22
N THR A 295 11.72 -27.37 -5.76
CA THR A 295 11.81 -27.14 -7.22
C THR A 295 13.21 -26.72 -7.69
N ASN A 296 13.95 -26.01 -6.83
CA ASN A 296 15.24 -25.42 -7.15
C ASN A 296 16.28 -25.73 -6.07
N LEU A 297 17.57 -25.52 -6.39
CA LEU A 297 18.66 -25.80 -5.45
C LEU A 297 18.62 -24.86 -4.22
N ILE A 298 18.07 -23.66 -4.39
CA ILE A 298 17.91 -22.68 -3.30
C ILE A 298 16.92 -23.22 -2.25
N ASP A 299 15.87 -23.91 -2.66
CA ASP A 299 14.89 -24.54 -1.77
C ASP A 299 15.52 -25.69 -0.97
N VAL A 300 16.43 -26.48 -1.58
CA VAL A 300 17.23 -27.49 -0.86
C VAL A 300 18.12 -26.83 0.19
N CYS A 301 18.85 -25.77 -0.19
CA CYS A 301 19.72 -25.03 0.73
C CYS A 301 18.91 -24.39 1.87
N ARG A 302 17.73 -23.85 1.57
CA ARG A 302 16.81 -23.30 2.56
C ARG A 302 16.35 -24.39 3.54
N ALA A 303 15.94 -25.54 3.04
CA ALA A 303 15.53 -26.68 3.85
C ALA A 303 16.67 -27.21 4.75
N ALA A 304 17.90 -27.25 4.24
CA ALA A 304 19.09 -27.59 5.02
C ALA A 304 19.36 -26.58 6.15
N LEU A 305 19.26 -25.28 5.87
CA LEU A 305 19.43 -24.23 6.89
C LEU A 305 18.33 -24.27 7.96
N TYR A 306 17.11 -24.65 7.59
CA TYR A 306 16.03 -24.90 8.54
C TYR A 306 16.31 -26.13 9.42
N ALA A 307 16.88 -27.19 8.85
CA ALA A 307 17.26 -28.39 9.60
C ALA A 307 18.40 -28.13 10.59
N ASP A 308 19.38 -27.31 10.20
CA ASP A 308 20.53 -26.92 11.04
C ASP A 308 20.15 -25.89 12.14
N GLY A 309 18.89 -25.45 12.21
CA GLY A 309 18.44 -24.44 13.19
C GLY A 309 19.06 -23.05 12.99
N SER A 310 19.79 -22.85 11.89
CA SER A 310 20.50 -21.59 11.59
C SER A 310 19.58 -20.49 11.06
N PHE A 311 18.30 -20.81 10.81
CA PHE A 311 17.23 -19.86 10.51
C PHE A 311 16.67 -19.19 11.79
N GLY A 312 17.55 -18.83 12.72
CA GLY A 312 17.23 -18.11 13.96
C GLY A 312 17.50 -16.60 13.92
N ILE A 313 18.18 -16.09 12.89
CA ILE A 313 18.56 -14.67 12.78
C ILE A 313 18.31 -14.14 11.37
N VAL A 314 17.05 -14.17 10.91
CA VAL A 314 16.45 -13.07 10.13
C VAL A 314 14.96 -13.09 10.42
N ARG A 315 14.57 -12.73 11.65
CA ARG A 315 13.28 -12.05 11.81
C ARG A 315 13.50 -10.65 11.24
N SER A 316 12.99 -10.39 10.03
CA SER A 316 12.62 -9.01 9.72
C SER A 316 11.59 -8.61 10.78
N CYS A 317 12.02 -7.73 11.67
CA CYS A 317 11.17 -6.99 12.55
C CYS A 317 10.25 -6.12 11.69
N ALA A 318 9.12 -6.70 11.26
CA ALA A 318 7.89 -5.93 11.12
C ALA A 318 7.38 -5.72 12.54
N ALA A 319 7.76 -4.57 13.11
CA ALA A 319 7.12 -4.07 14.31
C ALA A 319 5.67 -3.71 13.94
N THR A 320 4.71 -4.41 14.53
CA THR A 320 3.39 -3.87 14.82
C THR A 320 3.22 -4.03 16.32
N ASP A 321 3.42 -2.95 17.04
CA ASP A 321 3.07 -2.87 18.46
C ASP A 321 1.55 -2.87 18.60
N GLY A 322 1.05 -3.65 19.55
CA GLY A 322 -0.38 -3.71 19.86
C GLY A 322 -0.79 -4.91 20.72
N GLU A 323 -0.16 -5.04 21.88
CA GLU A 323 -0.70 -5.63 23.12
C GLU A 323 -1.45 -6.97 23.04
N ASN A 324 -0.79 -8.06 23.41
CA ASN A 324 -1.28 -8.88 24.53
C ASN A 324 -0.22 -9.84 25.10
N ASN A 325 -0.17 -9.79 26.41
CA ASN A 325 0.69 -10.51 27.33
C ASN A 325 0.49 -12.03 27.23
N CYS A 326 1.53 -12.76 26.83
CA CYS A 326 1.66 -14.20 27.08
C CYS A 326 3.11 -14.52 27.47
N CYS A 327 3.44 -14.20 28.73
CA CYS A 327 4.61 -14.73 29.42
C CYS A 327 4.48 -16.26 29.55
N GLY A 328 5.13 -17.00 28.66
CA GLY A 328 5.35 -18.45 28.77
C GLY A 328 6.82 -18.72 29.04
N LYS A 329 7.14 -19.04 30.29
CA LYS A 329 8.49 -19.42 30.77
C LYS A 329 9.15 -20.46 29.86
N VAL A 330 10.37 -20.16 29.41
CA VAL A 330 11.31 -21.17 28.92
C VAL A 330 11.98 -21.81 30.14
N PRO A 331 12.02 -23.15 30.29
CA PRO A 331 12.81 -23.76 31.35
C PRO A 331 14.29 -23.58 31.02
N SER A 332 15.02 -23.02 31.98
CA SER A 332 16.48 -22.98 31.99
C SER A 332 17.05 -24.39 32.15
N SER A 333 17.68 -24.93 31.10
CA SER A 333 18.70 -25.96 31.23
C SER A 333 20.05 -25.35 30.84
N GLY A 334 20.99 -25.38 31.80
CA GLY A 334 22.30 -24.73 31.69
C GLY A 334 23.22 -25.36 30.61
N PRO A 335 24.36 -24.72 30.32
CA PRO A 335 25.24 -25.15 29.25
C PRO A 335 26.03 -26.39 29.67
N ALA A 336 25.89 -27.48 28.93
CA ALA A 336 26.86 -28.56 28.93
C ALA A 336 28.09 -28.10 28.13
N ALA A 337 29.21 -27.92 28.84
CA ALA A 337 30.52 -27.70 28.25
C ALA A 337 30.89 -28.83 27.29
N ILE A 338 31.43 -28.49 26.12
CA ILE A 338 32.16 -29.44 25.26
C ILE A 338 33.59 -28.92 25.14
N PRO A 339 34.61 -29.77 25.42
CA PRO A 339 35.99 -29.33 25.53
C PRO A 339 36.63 -29.08 24.16
N SER A 340 37.55 -28.13 24.18
CA SER A 340 38.48 -27.82 23.11
C SER A 340 39.45 -28.99 22.84
N THR A 341 40.00 -28.98 21.63
CA THR A 341 41.17 -29.73 21.12
C THR A 341 40.91 -31.13 20.54
N THR A 342 41.03 -31.24 19.20
CA THR A 342 41.98 -32.17 18.58
C THR A 342 42.39 -31.61 17.21
N ILE A 343 43.64 -31.15 17.18
CA ILE A 343 44.41 -30.84 15.98
C ILE A 343 44.70 -32.17 15.28
N TRP A 344 44.35 -32.30 14.00
CA TRP A 344 44.90 -33.35 13.16
C TRP A 344 45.68 -32.72 12.00
N SER A 345 46.99 -32.92 12.05
CA SER A 345 47.94 -32.55 11.02
C SER A 345 47.79 -33.48 9.82
N GLY A 346 47.52 -32.91 8.65
CA GLY A 346 47.42 -33.62 7.37
C GLY A 346 48.01 -32.79 6.24
N LYS A 347 49.31 -33.01 6.02
CA LYS A 347 50.19 -32.42 5.01
C LYS A 347 49.58 -32.54 3.60
N LEU A 348 49.36 -31.42 2.89
CA LEU A 348 49.16 -31.45 1.44
C LEU A 348 50.08 -30.46 0.72
N MET A 349 50.81 -31.00 -0.25
CA MET A 349 51.89 -30.40 -1.00
C MET A 349 51.48 -29.12 -1.73
N ARG A 350 52.39 -28.15 -1.75
CA ARG A 350 52.39 -27.05 -2.72
C ARG A 350 52.79 -27.59 -4.10
N ALA A 351 51.87 -27.50 -5.06
CA ALA A 351 52.21 -27.47 -6.49
C ALA A 351 52.14 -26.00 -6.96
N ARG A 352 53.20 -25.56 -7.64
CA ARG A 352 53.36 -24.23 -8.24
C ARG A 352 52.59 -24.14 -9.55
N GLY A 353 52.08 -22.93 -9.84
CA GLY A 353 52.06 -22.36 -11.18
C GLY A 353 50.78 -22.55 -12.01
N GLN A 354 49.88 -21.57 -11.94
CA GLN A 354 49.15 -21.11 -13.12
C GLN A 354 48.63 -19.68 -12.90
N GLU A 355 48.90 -18.84 -13.90
CA GLU A 355 48.71 -17.40 -13.92
C GLU A 355 47.22 -17.00 -13.94
N ARG A 356 46.92 -15.85 -13.32
CA ARG A 356 45.60 -15.21 -13.38
C ARG A 356 45.49 -14.39 -14.67
N PRO A 357 44.44 -14.52 -15.50
CA PRO A 357 44.23 -13.57 -16.58
C PRO A 357 43.59 -12.27 -16.05
N ALA A 358 44.08 -11.15 -16.58
CA ALA A 358 43.66 -9.80 -16.27
C ALA A 358 42.26 -9.46 -16.86
N ILE A 359 41.52 -8.62 -16.14
CA ILE A 359 40.21 -8.07 -16.55
C ILE A 359 40.45 -6.78 -17.37
N PRO A 360 39.95 -6.66 -18.62
CA PRO A 360 40.04 -5.42 -19.39
C PRO A 360 38.97 -4.40 -18.96
N PRO A 361 39.24 -3.08 -19.07
CA PRO A 361 38.30 -2.03 -18.66
C PRO A 361 37.39 -1.59 -19.82
N GLY A 362 36.11 -1.34 -19.49
CA GLY A 362 35.22 -0.49 -20.28
C GLY A 362 33.93 -1.15 -20.77
N LEU A 363 32.79 -0.69 -20.25
CA LEU A 363 31.80 0.06 -21.04
C LEU A 363 30.71 0.62 -20.12
N ARG A 364 30.45 1.91 -20.32
CA ARG A 364 29.50 2.76 -19.59
C ARG A 364 28.06 2.40 -19.94
N GLY A 365 27.19 2.56 -18.94
CA GLY A 365 25.88 3.22 -19.01
C GLY A 365 24.93 2.89 -20.16
N ARG A 366 23.81 2.25 -19.81
CA ARG A 366 22.51 2.58 -20.42
C ARG A 366 21.52 2.87 -19.30
N GLY A 367 21.09 4.13 -19.22
CA GLY A 367 20.00 4.56 -18.38
C GLY A 367 18.70 3.92 -18.86
N SER A 368 17.94 3.35 -17.93
CA SER A 368 16.57 2.95 -18.17
C SER A 368 15.70 4.20 -18.23
N SER A 369 15.07 4.41 -19.38
CA SER A 369 14.05 5.41 -19.63
C SER A 369 12.84 5.22 -18.72
N GLY A 370 12.20 6.35 -18.39
CA GLY A 370 11.19 6.53 -17.36
C GLY A 370 9.99 5.58 -17.45
N SER A 371 9.63 5.08 -16.27
CA SER A 371 8.27 4.64 -15.96
C SER A 371 7.63 5.70 -15.05
N PRO A 372 6.34 6.00 -15.19
CA PRO A 372 5.66 6.99 -14.36
C PRO A 372 5.72 6.57 -12.89
N LEU A 373 6.03 7.54 -12.01
CA LEU A 373 6.14 7.30 -10.57
C LEU A 373 4.75 7.34 -9.95
N LEU A 374 4.34 6.22 -9.37
CA LEU A 374 3.21 6.15 -8.44
C LEU A 374 3.77 6.34 -7.04
N ILE A 375 3.36 7.41 -6.37
CA ILE A 375 3.73 7.74 -4.99
C ILE A 375 2.53 7.33 -4.14
N GLY A 376 2.47 6.04 -3.79
CA GLY A 376 1.41 5.46 -2.97
C GLY A 376 1.71 5.46 -1.48
#